data_AF-A0A0B0NBS7-F1
#
_entry.id   AF-A0A0B0NBS7-F1
#
_cell.length_a   1.000
_cell.length_b   1.000
_cell.length_c   1.000
_cell.angle_alpha   90.00
_cell.angle_beta   90.00
_cell.angle_gamma   90.00
#
_symmetry.space_group_name_H-M   'P 1'
#
loop_
_entity.id
_entity.type
_entity.pdbx_description
1 polymer ?
#
loop_
_entity_poly.entity_id
_entity_poly.type
_entity_poly.pdbx_seq_one_letter_code
_entity_poly.pdbx_strand_id
1 'polypeptide(L)'
;MVRFLGNNGLSGSIPSQKSETLTTIDLSYNFLSGNLPSWVNSRLQLNLVANNFTFNSSINRLLPGLECLQRSFPCFRNAPRCTSLNF
;
A
#
# COMPACT_ATOMS: atom_id res chain seq x y z
N MET A 1 -10.95 13.07 -8.89
CA MET A 1 -9.77 13.84 -8.47
C MET A 1 -8.60 12.89 -8.34
N VAL A 2 -7.45 13.27 -8.89
CA VAL A 2 -6.21 12.50 -8.86
C VAL A 2 -5.21 13.21 -7.95
N ARG A 3 -4.48 12.47 -7.11
CA ARG A 3 -3.45 13.00 -6.22
C ARG A 3 -2.17 12.18 -6.32
N PHE A 4 -1.04 12.84 -6.57
CA PHE A 4 0.28 12.22 -6.57
C PHE A 4 1.08 12.76 -5.40
N LEU A 5 1.30 11.91 -4.41
CA LEU A 5 1.98 12.23 -3.16
C LEU A 5 3.12 11.22 -2.89
N GLY A 6 3.62 10.57 -3.94
CA GLY A 6 4.74 9.65 -3.83
C GLY A 6 6.03 10.36 -3.41
N ASN A 7 6.87 9.69 -2.62
CA ASN A 7 8.18 10.19 -2.18
C ASN A 7 8.14 11.58 -1.50
N ASN A 8 7.19 11.79 -0.58
CA ASN A 8 7.04 13.05 0.16
C ASN A 8 7.45 12.94 1.64
N GLY A 9 8.01 11.80 2.06
CA GLY A 9 8.36 11.57 3.46
C GLY A 9 7.15 11.55 4.42
N LEU A 10 5.93 11.32 3.90
CA LEU A 10 4.72 11.25 4.72
C LEU A 10 4.82 10.08 5.70
N SER A 11 4.37 10.28 6.94
CA SER A 11 4.45 9.27 8.00
C SER A 11 3.14 9.21 8.81
N GLY A 12 2.98 8.15 9.60
CA GLY A 12 1.76 7.92 10.37
C GLY A 12 0.72 7.12 9.58
N SER A 13 -0.52 7.11 10.07
CA SER A 13 -1.60 6.34 9.46
C SER A 13 -2.34 7.10 8.37
N ILE A 14 -2.90 6.35 7.43
CA ILE A 14 -3.85 6.90 6.47
C ILE A 14 -5.16 7.23 7.23
N PRO A 15 -5.72 8.44 7.06
CA PRO A 15 -6.96 8.83 7.73
C PRO A 15 -8.15 7.95 7.34
N SER A 16 -9.08 7.76 8.27
CA SER A 16 -10.28 6.94 8.09
C SER A 16 -11.26 7.49 7.05
N GLN A 17 -11.15 8.77 6.71
CA GLN A 17 -11.96 9.42 5.68
C GLN A 17 -11.10 9.82 4.47
N LYS A 18 -11.74 9.83 3.30
CA LYS A 18 -11.18 10.39 2.06
C LYS A 18 -12.21 11.31 1.40
N SER A 19 -11.77 12.13 0.45
CA SER A 19 -12.69 12.86 -0.42
C SER A 19 -13.53 11.87 -1.27
N GLU A 20 -14.82 12.15 -1.40
CA GLU A 20 -15.75 11.36 -2.23
C GLU A 20 -15.36 11.39 -3.71
N THR A 21 -14.79 12.51 -4.17
CA THR A 21 -14.38 12.69 -5.56
C THR A 21 -13.01 12.07 -5.87
N LEU A 22 -12.28 11.54 -4.88
CA LEU A 22 -10.97 10.94 -5.08
C LEU A 22 -11.08 9.62 -5.83
N THR A 23 -10.43 9.55 -7.00
CA THR A 23 -10.45 8.42 -7.94
C THR A 23 -9.09 7.73 -8.06
N THR A 24 -8.01 8.48 -7.84
CA THR A 24 -6.64 7.97 -7.90
C THR A 24 -5.81 8.64 -6.82
N ILE A 25 -5.01 7.86 -6.09
CA ILE A 25 -4.01 8.40 -5.17
C ILE A 25 -2.74 7.55 -5.18
N ASP A 26 -1.61 8.22 -5.40
CA ASP A 26 -0.28 7.64 -5.26
C ASP A 26 0.33 8.10 -3.94
N LEU A 27 0.56 7.15 -3.03
CA LEU A 27 1.23 7.34 -1.74
C LEU A 27 2.53 6.52 -1.67
N SER A 28 3.07 6.10 -2.80
CA SER A 28 4.25 5.24 -2.85
C SER A 28 5.50 5.92 -2.27
N TYR A 29 6.47 5.13 -1.83
CA TYR A 29 7.75 5.63 -1.33
C TYR A 29 7.60 6.63 -0.17
N ASN A 30 6.66 6.41 0.74
CA ASN A 30 6.52 7.18 1.99
C ASN A 30 6.85 6.31 3.21
N PHE A 31 6.66 6.83 4.41
CA PHE A 31 6.83 6.13 5.69
C PHE A 31 5.48 5.87 6.38
N LEU A 32 4.41 5.72 5.60
CA LEU A 32 3.07 5.48 6.15
C LEU A 32 3.00 4.09 6.80
N SER A 33 2.20 3.97 7.86
CA SER A 33 2.11 2.78 8.70
C SER A 33 0.70 2.60 9.27
N GLY A 34 0.47 1.51 10.01
CA GLY A 34 -0.83 1.23 10.65
C GLY A 34 -1.79 0.47 9.74
N ASN A 35 -3.09 0.52 10.05
CA ASN A 35 -4.10 -0.23 9.32
C ASN A 35 -4.61 0.53 8.10
N LEU A 36 -4.99 -0.20 7.05
CA LEU A 36 -5.66 0.39 5.90
C LEU A 36 -7.11 0.75 6.27
N PRO A 37 -7.57 1.97 5.95
CA PRO A 37 -8.96 2.36 6.19
C PRO A 37 -9.93 1.64 5.24
N SER A 38 -11.21 1.56 5.62
CA SER A 38 -12.23 0.77 4.91
C SER A 38 -12.51 1.22 3.47
N TRP A 39 -12.15 2.45 3.11
CA TRP A 39 -12.28 2.95 1.76
C TRP A 39 -11.19 2.45 0.81
N VAL A 40 -10.10 1.87 1.34
CA VAL A 40 -9.11 1.18 0.52
C VAL A 40 -9.77 -0.09 0.00
N ASN A 41 -10.13 -0.09 -1.28
CA ASN A 41 -10.75 -1.21 -1.98
C ASN A 41 -10.48 -1.09 -3.48
N SER A 42 -10.94 -2.07 -4.27
CA SER A 42 -10.67 -2.18 -5.70
C SER A 42 -11.28 -1.08 -6.57
N ARG A 43 -12.13 -0.19 -6.04
CA ARG A 43 -12.75 0.91 -6.82
C ARG A 43 -11.86 2.15 -6.94
N LEU A 44 -10.75 2.21 -6.21
CA LEU A 44 -9.80 3.32 -6.22
C LEU A 44 -8.48 2.86 -6.86
N GLN A 45 -7.93 3.66 -7.77
CA GLN A 45 -6.55 3.44 -8.24
C GLN A 45 -5.60 3.91 -7.13
N LEU A 46 -4.93 2.95 -6.48
CA LEU A 46 -4.16 3.19 -5.28
C LEU A 46 -2.76 2.59 -5.41
N ASN A 47 -1.73 3.39 -5.11
CA ASN A 47 -0.36 2.91 -5.01
C ASN A 47 0.17 3.11 -3.58
N LEU A 48 0.48 2.01 -2.88
CA LEU A 48 1.00 1.98 -1.51
C LEU A 48 2.40 1.36 -1.41
N VAL A 49 3.07 1.14 -2.55
CA VAL A 49 4.40 0.51 -2.60
C VAL A 49 5.41 1.31 -1.78
N ALA A 50 6.38 0.62 -1.18
CA ALA A 50 7.45 1.19 -0.38
C ALA A 50 6.92 2.08 0.76
N ASN A 51 6.04 1.52 1.58
CA ASN A 51 5.63 2.05 2.90
C ASN A 51 5.97 1.05 4.01
N ASN A 52 5.47 1.31 5.23
CA ASN A 52 5.67 0.52 6.45
C ASN A 52 4.34 -0.04 6.98
N PHE A 53 3.42 -0.45 6.10
CA PHE A 53 2.16 -1.06 6.53
C PHE A 53 2.39 -2.45 7.11
N THR A 54 1.60 -2.81 8.12
CA THR A 54 1.56 -4.16 8.68
C THR A 54 0.47 -4.97 7.99
N PHE A 55 0.81 -6.19 7.60
CA PHE A 55 -0.07 -7.04 6.80
C PHE A 55 -0.68 -8.12 7.69
N ASN A 56 -2.01 -8.21 7.66
CA ASN A 56 -2.77 -9.28 8.27
C ASN A 56 -3.57 -10.02 7.18
N SER A 57 -4.20 -11.13 7.55
CA SER A 57 -4.95 -11.98 6.62
C SER A 57 -6.06 -11.25 5.86
N SER A 58 -6.62 -10.17 6.40
CA SER A 58 -7.64 -9.37 5.71
C SER A 58 -7.03 -8.45 4.65
N ILE A 59 -5.90 -7.79 4.93
CA ILE A 59 -5.22 -6.94 3.96
C ILE A 59 -4.67 -7.77 2.80
N ASN A 60 -4.11 -8.95 3.08
CA ASN A 60 -3.55 -9.83 2.04
C ASN A 60 -4.62 -10.32 1.06
N ARG A 61 -5.87 -10.49 1.51
CA ARG A 61 -6.99 -10.81 0.63
C ARG A 61 -7.40 -9.64 -0.26
N LEU A 62 -7.29 -8.43 0.27
CA LEU A 62 -7.71 -7.21 -0.42
C LEU A 62 -6.68 -6.75 -1.45
N LEU A 63 -5.39 -6.80 -1.09
CA LEU A 63 -4.26 -6.37 -1.91
C LEU A 63 -3.18 -7.46 -1.89
N PRO A 64 -3.39 -8.57 -2.62
CA PRO A 64 -2.43 -9.67 -2.67
C PRO A 64 -1.06 -9.17 -3.09
N GLY A 65 -0.03 -9.58 -2.35
CA GLY A 65 1.35 -9.30 -2.72
C GLY A 65 1.85 -7.88 -2.42
N LEU A 66 1.01 -6.97 -1.92
CA LEU A 66 1.47 -5.67 -1.45
C LEU A 66 2.47 -5.78 -0.27
N GLU A 67 2.38 -6.87 0.50
CA GLU A 67 3.36 -7.27 1.53
C GLU A 67 4.79 -7.38 0.98
N CYS A 68 4.93 -7.85 -0.27
CA CYS A 68 6.20 -8.00 -0.97
C CYS A 68 6.78 -6.67 -1.44
N LEU A 69 5.93 -5.65 -1.51
CA LEU A 69 6.25 -4.33 -2.04
C LEU A 69 6.42 -3.31 -0.91
N GLN A 70 6.47 -3.72 0.36
CA GLN A 70 6.77 -2.84 1.47
C GLN A 70 8.27 -2.60 1.64
N ARG A 71 8.65 -1.49 2.30
CA ARG A 71 10.05 -1.15 2.58
C ARG A 71 10.76 -2.19 3.43
N SER A 72 10.03 -2.75 4.40
CA SER A 72 10.57 -3.74 5.32
C SER A 72 10.69 -5.14 4.70
N PHE A 73 10.26 -5.33 3.44
CA PHE A 73 10.34 -6.64 2.80
C PHE A 73 11.82 -7.05 2.62
N PRO A 74 12.27 -8.12 3.28
CA PRO A 74 13.66 -8.53 3.22
C PRO A 74 13.99 -9.13 1.85
N CYS A 75 15.15 -8.76 1.31
CA CYS A 75 15.67 -9.35 0.08
C CYS A 75 16.19 -10.76 0.36
N PHE A 76 15.46 -11.78 -0.10
CA PHE A 76 15.91 -13.16 -0.02
C PHE A 76 16.66 -13.53 -1.30
N ARG A 77 18.00 -13.68 -1.21
CA ARG A 77 18.82 -14.11 -2.36
C ARG A 77 18.44 -15.49 -2.91
N ASN A 78 17.84 -16.37 -2.10
CA ASN A 78 17.64 -17.79 -2.45
C ASN A 78 16.22 -18.33 -2.20
N ALA A 79 15.24 -17.48 -1.87
CA ALA A 79 13.87 -17.95 -1.55
C ALA A 79 12.81 -17.10 -2.26
N PRO A 80 12.00 -17.69 -3.16
CA PRO A 80 11.04 -16.95 -3.95
C PRO A 80 9.72 -16.81 -3.16
N ARG A 81 9.67 -15.91 -2.17
CA ARG A 81 8.38 -15.60 -1.51
C ARG A 81 7.47 -14.70 -2.35
N CYS A 82 8.06 -13.93 -3.26
CA CYS A 82 7.39 -12.87 -4.00
C CYS A 82 7.84 -12.80 -5.47
N THR A 83 8.02 -13.94 -6.14
CA THR A 83 8.52 -14.00 -7.53
C THR A 83 7.44 -14.14 -8.59
N SER A 84 6.20 -14.41 -8.19
CA SER A 84 5.06 -14.55 -9.10
C SER A 84 3.87 -13.76 -8.54
N LEU A 85 3.94 -12.43 -8.65
CA LEU A 85 2.79 -11.56 -8.45
C LEU A 85 1.96 -11.59 -9.73
N ASN A 86 1.00 -12.52 -9.81
CA ASN A 86 0.00 -12.52 -10.88
C ASN A 86 -1.06 -11.48 -10.51
N PHE A 87 -1.02 -10.33 -11.18
CA PHE A 87 -2.03 -9.27 -11.09
C PHE A 87 -3.22 -9.58 -11.99
#